data_AF-A0A1R3L3A4-F1
#
_entry.id   AF-A0A1R3L3A4-F1
#
_cell.length_a   1.000
_cell.length_b   1.000
_cell.length_c   1.000
_cell.angle_alpha   90.00
_cell.angle_beta   90.00
_cell.angle_gamma   90.00
#
_symmetry.space_group_name_H-M   'P 1'
#
loop_
_entity.id
_entity.type
_entity.pdbx_description
1 polymer ?
#
loop_
_entity_poly.entity_id
_entity_poly.type
_entity_poly.pdbx_seq_one_letter_code
_entity_poly.pdbx_strand_id
1 'polypeptide(L)'
;MTTILGALSVFGFIACCFVWFNNTAYPSEFYGPTGPEASQAQAFTFLVRDQRLGANVGSAQGPTGLGGVATEINAVNYVSPRSWLATSHFVLGFFLFVGHLWHAGRARAAAAGFEKGIDRDLEPVLFMTPLN
;
A
#
# COMPACT_ATOMS: atom_id res chain seq x y z
N MET A 1 -21.09 10.28 9.70
CA MET A 1 -20.02 9.47 10.34
C MET A 1 -19.48 8.37 9.43
N THR A 2 -20.31 7.63 8.68
CA THR A 2 -19.83 6.54 7.80
C THR A 2 -19.00 7.04 6.61
N THR A 3 -19.44 8.12 5.95
CA THR A 3 -18.76 8.71 4.78
C THR A 3 -17.35 9.21 5.07
N ILE A 4 -17.10 9.73 6.27
CA ILE A 4 -15.75 10.21 6.65
C ILE A 4 -14.77 9.06 6.88
N LEU A 5 -15.22 7.89 7.35
CA LEU A 5 -14.36 6.70 7.41
C LEU A 5 -13.90 6.27 6.01
N GLY A 6 -14.80 6.32 5.03
CA GLY A 6 -14.47 6.04 3.63
C GLY A 6 -13.48 7.05 3.06
N ALA A 7 -13.70 8.35 3.32
CA ALA A 7 -12.77 9.40 2.87
C ALA A 7 -11.37 9.26 3.50
N LEU A 8 -11.28 9.03 4.82
CA LEU A 8 -10.01 8.84 5.51
C LEU A 8 -9.26 7.59 5.04
N SER A 9 -9.99 6.53 4.69
CA SER A 9 -9.40 5.34 4.08
C SER A 9 -8.68 5.66 2.77
N VAL A 10 -9.36 6.39 1.88
CA VAL A 10 -8.78 6.83 0.60
C VAL A 10 -7.56 7.73 0.84
N PHE A 11 -7.64 8.67 1.79
CA PHE A 11 -6.49 9.49 2.16
C PHE A 11 -5.31 8.66 2.70
N GLY A 12 -5.57 7.60 3.46
CA GLY A 12 -4.53 6.66 3.92
C GLY A 12 -3.82 5.96 2.76
N PHE A 13 -4.56 5.48 1.77
CA PHE A 13 -3.97 4.86 0.57
C PHE A 13 -3.19 5.86 -0.30
N ILE A 14 -3.71 7.08 -0.48
CA ILE A 14 -3.00 8.14 -1.19
C ILE A 14 -1.70 8.49 -0.47
N ALA A 15 -1.74 8.67 0.86
CA ALA A 15 -0.56 8.96 1.67
C ALA A 15 0.49 7.86 1.57
N CYS A 16 0.06 6.59 1.60
CA CYS A 16 0.93 5.42 1.39
C CYS A 16 1.68 5.51 0.05
N CYS A 17 0.97 5.76 -1.05
CA CYS A 17 1.62 5.90 -2.36
C CYS A 17 2.52 7.14 -2.44
N PHE A 18 2.10 8.26 -1.86
CA PHE A 18 2.87 9.51 -1.88
C PHE A 18 4.23 9.35 -1.21
N VAL A 19 4.27 8.83 0.02
CA VAL A 19 5.55 8.67 0.73
C VAL A 19 6.46 7.63 0.08
N TRP A 20 5.88 6.65 -0.61
CA TRP A 20 6.63 5.59 -1.27
C TRP A 20 7.30 6.04 -2.56
N PHE A 21 6.65 6.88 -3.36
CA PHE A 21 7.12 7.25 -4.71
C PHE A 21 7.56 8.71 -4.85
N ASN A 22 6.96 9.64 -4.10
CA ASN A 22 7.24 11.05 -4.29
C ASN A 22 8.50 11.47 -3.53
N ASN A 23 9.43 12.10 -4.23
CA ASN A 23 10.69 12.61 -3.67
C ASN A 23 10.73 14.16 -3.61
N THR A 24 9.66 14.84 -4.04
CA THR A 24 9.57 16.31 -4.00
C THR A 24 8.98 16.79 -2.68
N ALA A 25 7.80 16.26 -2.32
CA ALA A 25 7.13 16.54 -1.06
C ALA A 25 7.71 15.70 0.11
N TYR A 26 8.37 14.58 -0.21
CA TYR A 26 9.16 13.79 0.73
C TYR A 26 10.61 13.72 0.24
N PRO A 27 11.44 14.74 0.48
CA PRO A 27 12.81 14.78 -0.02
C PRO A 27 13.66 13.64 0.55
N SER A 28 14.47 13.01 -0.31
CA SER A 28 15.26 11.84 0.04
C SER A 28 16.40 12.14 1.02
N GLU A 29 16.78 13.40 1.17
CA GLU A 29 17.70 13.91 2.18
C GLU A 29 17.16 13.73 3.61
N PHE A 30 15.82 13.75 3.78
CA PHE A 30 15.18 13.60 5.08
C PHE A 30 14.56 12.21 5.28
N TYR A 31 14.04 11.59 4.22
CA TYR A 31 13.29 10.34 4.30
C TYR A 31 14.06 9.12 3.76
N GLY A 32 15.28 9.31 3.26
CA GLY A 32 16.04 8.31 2.54
C GLY A 32 15.52 8.10 1.10
N PRO A 33 16.21 7.28 0.29
CA PRO A 33 15.81 7.04 -1.08
C PRO A 33 14.51 6.24 -1.16
N THR A 34 13.72 6.48 -2.20
CA THR A 34 12.65 5.57 -2.61
C THR A 34 13.23 4.26 -3.13
N GLY A 35 12.41 3.20 -3.22
CA GLY A 35 12.83 1.93 -3.83
C GLY A 35 13.42 2.11 -5.23
N PRO A 36 12.71 2.78 -6.16
CA PRO A 36 13.23 3.08 -7.50
C PRO A 36 14.52 3.89 -7.52
N GLU A 37 14.69 4.87 -6.61
CA GLU A 37 15.93 5.64 -6.50
C GLU A 37 17.10 4.78 -6.05
N ALA A 38 16.90 3.94 -5.02
CA ALA A 38 17.94 3.04 -4.52
C ALA A 38 18.38 2.02 -5.59
N SER A 39 17.44 1.45 -6.34
CA SER A 39 17.77 0.50 -7.42
C SER A 39 18.56 1.16 -8.56
N GLN A 40 18.22 2.40 -8.91
CA GLN A 40 18.95 3.14 -9.94
C GLN A 40 20.33 3.58 -9.45
N ALA A 41 20.44 4.01 -8.18
CA ALA A 41 21.71 4.40 -7.58
C ALA A 41 22.69 3.22 -7.50
N GLN A 42 22.20 2.01 -7.19
CA GLN A 42 23.01 0.79 -7.21
C GLN A 42 23.55 0.51 -8.61
N ALA A 43 22.70 0.55 -9.63
CA ALA A 43 23.11 0.35 -11.03
C ALA A 43 24.14 1.40 -11.47
N PHE A 44 23.91 2.67 -11.13
CA PHE A 44 24.82 3.77 -11.45
C PHE A 44 26.19 3.62 -10.76
N THR A 45 26.21 3.18 -9.50
CA THR A 45 27.45 2.94 -8.75
C THR A 45 28.35 1.93 -9.48
N PHE A 46 27.77 0.81 -9.95
CA PHE A 46 28.53 -0.21 -10.68
C PHE A 46 28.93 0.25 -12.08
N LEU A 47 28.06 0.97 -12.78
CA LEU A 47 28.37 1.55 -14.09
C LEU A 47 29.59 2.48 -14.00
N VAL A 48 29.59 3.43 -13.05
CA VAL A 48 30.70 4.37 -12.87
C VAL A 48 31.97 3.66 -12.44
N ARG A 49 31.86 2.67 -11.54
CA ARG A 49 33.01 1.84 -11.13
C ARG A 49 33.64 1.17 -12.35
N ASP A 50 32.85 0.53 -13.20
CA ASP A 50 33.37 -0.25 -14.33
C ASP A 50 33.93 0.63 -15.44
N GLN A 51 33.31 1.79 -15.69
CA GLN A 51 33.90 2.80 -16.58
C GLN A 51 35.26 3.28 -16.07
N ARG A 52 35.41 3.52 -14.75
CA ARG A 52 36.69 3.92 -14.15
C ARG A 52 37.75 2.82 -14.21
N LEU A 53 37.35 1.56 -14.25
CA LEU A 53 38.23 0.42 -14.46
C LEU A 53 38.56 0.16 -15.95
N GLY A 54 38.05 0.99 -16.86
CA GLY A 54 38.34 0.90 -18.29
C GLY A 54 37.43 -0.05 -19.08
N ALA A 55 36.34 -0.55 -18.48
CA ALA A 55 35.39 -1.39 -19.18
C ALA A 55 34.50 -0.57 -20.12
N ASN A 56 34.29 -1.06 -21.35
CA ASN A 56 33.31 -0.48 -22.26
C ASN A 56 31.90 -0.98 -21.92
N VAL A 57 31.22 -0.26 -21.02
CA VAL A 57 29.87 -0.60 -20.54
C VAL A 57 28.81 -0.63 -21.64
N GLY A 58 29.02 0.06 -22.77
CA GLY A 58 28.07 0.10 -23.89
C GLY A 58 28.06 -1.17 -24.74
N SER A 59 29.12 -1.98 -24.67
CA SER A 59 29.24 -3.26 -25.40
C SER A 59 29.42 -4.47 -24.47
N ALA A 60 29.31 -4.27 -23.16
CA ALA A 60 29.43 -5.34 -22.18
C ALA A 60 28.14 -6.19 -22.14
N GLN A 61 28.18 -7.39 -22.70
CA GLN A 61 27.08 -8.36 -22.63
C GLN A 61 27.18 -9.18 -21.34
N GLY A 62 26.26 -8.95 -20.40
CA GLY A 62 26.21 -9.66 -19.11
C GLY A 62 25.35 -10.95 -19.15
N PRO A 63 25.54 -11.87 -18.20
CA PRO A 63 24.56 -12.94 -17.91
C PRO A 63 23.28 -12.34 -17.31
N THR A 64 22.12 -12.98 -17.50
CA THR A 64 20.78 -12.47 -17.07
C THR A 64 20.49 -12.53 -15.55
N GLY A 65 21.51 -12.53 -14.69
CA GLY A 65 21.40 -12.88 -13.26
C GLY A 65 20.72 -11.82 -12.37
N LEU A 66 19.65 -12.24 -11.66
CA LEU A 66 18.98 -11.51 -10.57
C LEU A 66 19.41 -12.09 -9.21
N GLY A 67 19.73 -11.23 -8.24
CA GLY A 67 20.04 -11.63 -6.85
C GLY A 67 19.07 -10.98 -5.85
N GLY A 68 18.43 -11.78 -4.99
CA GLY A 68 17.52 -11.33 -3.94
C GLY A 68 18.23 -11.13 -2.59
N VAL A 69 17.69 -10.25 -1.75
CA VAL A 69 18.37 -9.65 -0.59
C VAL A 69 17.82 -10.07 0.79
N ALA A 70 16.90 -11.06 0.84
CA ALA A 70 16.20 -11.43 2.09
C ALA A 70 17.06 -12.22 3.11
N THR A 71 18.33 -12.49 2.82
CA THR A 71 19.21 -13.38 3.60
C THR A 71 20.42 -12.67 4.21
N GLU A 72 20.35 -11.35 4.43
CA GLU A 72 21.44 -10.60 5.07
C GLU A 72 21.60 -10.97 6.56
N ILE A 73 22.85 -10.97 7.03
CA ILE A 73 23.19 -11.23 8.44
C ILE A 73 22.81 -10.04 9.32
N ASN A 74 22.52 -10.28 10.60
CA ASN A 74 22.17 -9.21 11.55
C ASN A 74 23.40 -8.35 11.90
N ALA A 75 23.64 -7.33 11.10
CA ALA A 75 24.78 -6.41 11.25
C ALA A 75 24.38 -4.93 11.26
N VAL A 76 23.27 -4.57 10.59
CA VAL A 76 22.83 -3.16 10.44
C VAL A 76 21.42 -3.01 10.97
N ASN A 77 21.24 -2.09 11.93
CA ASN A 77 19.92 -1.75 12.46
C ASN A 77 19.35 -0.53 11.73
N TYR A 78 18.76 -0.76 10.55
CA TYR A 78 18.16 0.29 9.74
C TYR A 78 16.92 -0.19 9.01
N VAL A 79 15.85 0.62 9.08
CA VAL A 79 14.64 0.48 8.27
C VAL A 79 14.27 1.88 7.78
N SER A 80 14.01 2.03 6.48
CA SER A 80 13.70 3.34 5.89
C SER A 80 12.44 3.95 6.52
N PRO A 81 12.44 5.25 6.87
CA PRO A 81 11.24 5.98 7.29
C PRO A 81 10.07 5.82 6.29
N ARG A 82 10.35 5.74 4.98
CA ARG A 82 9.33 5.50 3.96
C ARG A 82 8.63 4.15 4.14
N SER A 83 9.36 3.11 4.56
CA SER A 83 8.78 1.79 4.83
C SER A 83 7.86 1.82 6.05
N TRP A 84 8.30 2.44 7.15
CA TRP A 84 7.45 2.62 8.34
C TRP A 84 6.17 3.40 8.03
N LEU A 85 6.31 4.53 7.32
CA LEU A 85 5.16 5.38 6.99
C LEU A 85 4.21 4.69 6.02
N ALA A 86 4.70 4.10 4.93
CA ALA A 86 3.85 3.45 3.94
C ALA A 86 3.06 2.27 4.54
N THR A 87 3.74 1.37 5.26
CA THR A 87 3.09 0.21 5.88
C THR A 87 2.06 0.61 6.93
N SER A 88 2.37 1.61 7.78
CA SER A 88 1.43 2.11 8.77
C SER A 88 0.18 2.72 8.12
N HIS A 89 0.35 3.58 7.11
CA HIS A 89 -0.79 4.22 6.43
C HIS A 89 -1.62 3.22 5.62
N PHE A 90 -1.00 2.19 5.04
CA PHE A 90 -1.73 1.12 4.37
C PHE A 90 -2.63 0.36 5.35
N VAL A 91 -2.09 -0.05 6.50
CA VAL A 91 -2.84 -0.77 7.54
C VAL A 91 -3.99 0.09 8.07
N LEU A 92 -3.73 1.36 8.38
CA LEU A 92 -4.76 2.30 8.84
C LEU A 92 -5.84 2.52 7.78
N GLY A 93 -5.45 2.76 6.52
CA GLY A 93 -6.37 2.95 5.40
C GLY A 93 -7.28 1.74 5.19
N PHE A 94 -6.72 0.52 5.26
CA PHE A 94 -7.48 -0.72 5.16
C PHE A 94 -8.50 -0.87 6.30
N PHE A 95 -8.10 -0.72 7.56
CA PHE A 95 -9.06 -0.89 8.67
C PHE A 95 -10.13 0.21 8.72
N LEU A 96 -9.81 1.43 8.28
CA LEU A 96 -10.81 2.49 8.11
C LEU A 96 -11.80 2.15 7.00
N PHE A 97 -11.38 1.47 5.93
CA PHE A 97 -12.28 0.96 4.89
C PHE A 97 -13.22 -0.10 5.43
N VAL A 98 -12.69 -1.07 6.19
CA VAL A 98 -13.50 -2.11 6.83
C VAL A 98 -14.52 -1.47 7.78
N GLY A 99 -14.09 -0.49 8.58
CA GLY A 99 -14.98 0.30 9.43
C GLY A 99 -16.05 1.04 8.64
N HIS A 100 -15.69 1.63 7.49
CA HIS A 100 -16.65 2.26 6.59
C HIS A 100 -17.74 1.29 6.13
N LEU A 101 -17.37 0.11 5.62
CA LEU A 101 -18.32 -0.90 5.15
C LEU A 101 -19.25 -1.36 6.27
N TRP A 102 -18.68 -1.67 7.43
CA TRP A 102 -19.44 -2.11 8.60
C TRP A 102 -20.48 -1.07 9.02
N HIS A 103 -20.04 0.17 9.26
CA HIS A 103 -20.94 1.21 9.74
C HIS A 103 -21.93 1.68 8.68
N ALA A 104 -21.55 1.70 7.40
CA ALA A 104 -22.45 2.05 6.30
C ALA A 104 -23.58 1.02 6.14
N GLY A 105 -23.25 -0.28 6.18
CA GLY A 105 -24.23 -1.36 6.16
C GLY A 105 -25.20 -1.27 7.33
N ARG A 106 -24.67 -1.15 8.55
CA ARG A 106 -25.48 -1.02 9.78
C ARG A 106 -26.37 0.23 9.77
N ALA A 107 -25.86 1.38 9.29
CA ALA A 107 -26.64 2.61 9.20
C ALA A 107 -27.81 2.48 8.23
N ARG A 108 -27.61 1.81 7.09
CA ARG A 108 -28.69 1.54 6.13
C ARG A 108 -29.73 0.57 6.69
N ALA A 109 -29.28 -0.52 7.32
CA ALA A 109 -30.19 -1.48 7.95
C ALA A 109 -31.03 -0.83 9.06
N ALA A 110 -30.43 0.05 9.86
CA ALA A 110 -31.13 0.76 10.92
C ALA A 110 -32.14 1.78 10.38
N ALA A 111 -31.77 2.51 9.32
CA ALA A 111 -32.70 3.43 8.65
C ALA A 111 -33.89 2.70 8.02
N ALA A 112 -33.69 1.45 7.58
CA ALA A 112 -34.74 0.59 7.04
C ALA A 112 -35.45 -0.29 8.11
N GLY A 113 -35.04 -0.22 9.38
CA GLY A 113 -35.72 -0.83 10.52
C GLY A 113 -35.48 -2.33 10.74
N PHE A 114 -34.44 -2.93 10.13
CA PHE A 114 -34.16 -4.37 10.25
C PHE A 114 -32.77 -4.68 10.83
N GLU A 115 -32.10 -3.71 11.47
CA GLU A 115 -30.75 -3.89 12.02
C GLU A 115 -30.69 -4.87 13.19
N LYS A 116 -31.82 -5.15 13.84
CA LYS A 116 -31.95 -6.10 14.97
C LYS A 116 -32.42 -7.49 14.56
N GLY A 117 -32.68 -7.71 13.27
CA GLY A 117 -33.21 -8.96 12.76
C GLY A 117 -34.45 -8.77 11.90
N ILE A 118 -34.96 -9.89 11.40
CA ILE A 118 -36.14 -9.94 10.53
C ILE A 118 -37.39 -10.16 11.41
N ASP A 119 -38.46 -9.44 11.09
CA ASP A 119 -39.77 -9.67 11.69
C ASP A 119 -40.29 -11.06 11.28
N ARG A 120 -40.67 -11.87 12.27
CA ARG A 120 -41.14 -13.25 12.06
C ARG A 120 -42.52 -13.28 11.39
N ASP A 121 -43.30 -12.21 11.53
CA ASP A 121 -44.64 -12.13 10.95
C ASP A 121 -44.63 -11.46 9.56
N LEU A 122 -43.55 -10.75 9.20
CA LEU A 122 -43.41 -9.98 7.97
C LEU A 122 -42.07 -10.29 7.24
N GLU A 123 -41.73 -11.57 7.12
CA GLU A 123 -40.50 -12.01 6.45
C GLU A 123 -40.55 -11.72 4.93
N PRO A 124 -39.72 -10.79 4.39
CA PRO A 124 -39.89 -10.29 3.01
C PRO A 124 -39.77 -11.36 1.92
N VAL A 125 -38.92 -12.37 2.14
CA VAL A 125 -38.65 -13.44 1.17
C VAL A 125 -39.89 -14.31 0.93
N LEU A 126 -40.78 -14.45 1.91
CA LEU A 126 -42.01 -15.25 1.78
C LEU A 126 -43.05 -14.65 0.83
N PHE A 127 -42.93 -13.36 0.51
CA PHE A 127 -43.82 -12.64 -0.42
C PHE A 127 -43.23 -12.52 -1.84
N MET A 128 -42.04 -13.05 -2.09
CA MET A 128 -41.38 -13.02 -3.39
C MET A 128 -41.73 -14.26 -4.22
N THR A 129 -41.79 -14.11 -5.54
CA THR A 129 -41.93 -15.25 -6.46
C THR A 129 -40.71 -16.16 -6.37
N PRO A 130 -40.88 -17.50 -6.36
CA PRO A 130 -39.76 -18.43 -6.46
C PRO A 130 -38.91 -18.17 -7.71
N LEU A 131 -37.60 -18.42 -7.60
CA LEU A 131 -36.65 -18.18 -8.70
C LEU A 131 -36.67 -19.26 -9.80
N ASN A 132 -37.48 -20.32 -9.64
CA ASN A 132 -37.57 -21.47 -10.54
C ASN A 132 -38.97 -21.63 -11.14
#